data_AF-A0A927E6C3-F1
#
_entry.id   AF-A0A927E6C3-F1
#
_cell.length_a   1.000
_cell.length_b   1.000
_cell.length_c   1.000
_cell.angle_alpha   90.00
_cell.angle_beta   90.00
_cell.angle_gamma   90.00
#
_symmetry.space_group_name_H-M   'P 1'
#
loop_
_entity.id
_entity.type
_entity.pdbx_description
1 polymer ?
#
loop_
_entity_poly.entity_id
_entity_poly.type
_entity_poly.pdbx_seq_one_letter_code
_entity_poly.pdbx_strand_id
1 'polypeptide(L)'
;MNEQILSFIRTVVQSAAAALGTYGVLDAQGQTVVVAFVMWLIPTVWGLYVRRKAGLVASAAALPEVKRIITTPEIAARVAAPAVAPR
;
A
#
# COMPACT_ATOMS: atom_id res chain seq x y z
N MET A 1 -4.88 -12.84 10.21
CA MET A 1 -5.09 -11.96 9.04
C MET A 1 -5.54 -10.60 9.56
N ASN A 2 -4.88 -9.50 9.20
CA ASN A 2 -5.06 -8.19 9.85
C ASN A 2 -6.45 -7.61 9.51
N GLU A 3 -7.30 -7.32 10.50
CA GLU A 3 -8.69 -6.88 10.29
C GLU A 3 -8.80 -5.56 9.52
N GLN A 4 -7.82 -4.67 9.70
CA GLN A 4 -7.69 -3.45 8.89
C GLN A 4 -7.48 -3.74 7.39
N ILE A 5 -6.75 -4.81 7.04
CA ILE A 5 -6.54 -5.19 5.64
C ILE A 5 -7.84 -5.73 5.05
N LEU A 6 -8.59 -6.52 5.82
CA LEU A 6 -9.89 -7.03 5.38
C LEU A 6 -10.92 -5.91 5.20
N SER A 7 -10.92 -4.93 6.10
CA SER A 7 -11.75 -3.72 5.98
C SER A 7 -11.37 -2.91 4.72
N PHE A 8 -10.07 -2.70 4.47
CA PHE A 8 -9.61 -2.02 3.26
C PHE A 8 -10.02 -2.76 1.99
N ILE A 9 -9.83 -4.08 1.92
CA ILE A 9 -10.25 -4.91 0.78
C ILE A 9 -11.76 -4.77 0.55
N ARG A 10 -12.56 -4.82 1.62
CA ARG A 10 -14.01 -4.62 1.55
C ARG A 10 -14.35 -3.26 0.94
N THR A 11 -13.70 -2.18 1.38
CA THR A 11 -13.90 -0.84 0.80
C THR A 11 -13.54 -0.82 -0.68
N VAL A 12 -12.40 -1.39 -1.08
CA VAL A 12 -12.00 -1.44 -2.49
C VAL A 12 -13.02 -2.20 -3.34
N VAL A 13 -13.50 -3.35 -2.86
CA VAL A 13 -14.51 -4.16 -3.57
C VAL A 13 -15.84 -3.40 -3.68
N GLN A 14 -16.29 -2.73 -2.62
CA GLN A 14 -17.52 -1.92 -2.65
C GLN A 14 -17.41 -0.74 -3.61
N SER A 15 -16.29 -0.03 -3.59
CA SER A 15 -16.03 1.09 -4.51
C SER A 15 -15.90 0.63 -5.96
N ALA A 16 -15.24 -0.51 -6.21
CA ALA A 16 -15.15 -1.10 -7.54
C ALA A 16 -16.52 -1.56 -8.03
N ALA A 17 -17.35 -2.18 -7.17
CA ALA A 17 -18.71 -2.57 -7.52
C ALA A 17 -19.59 -1.36 -7.85
N ALA A 18 -19.43 -0.23 -7.14
CA ALA A 18 -20.13 1.01 -7.47
C ALA A 18 -19.65 1.62 -8.81
N ALA A 19 -18.34 1.59 -9.07
CA ALA A 19 -17.77 2.09 -10.33
C ALA A 19 -18.11 1.19 -11.54
N LEU A 20 -18.18 -0.13 -11.35
CA LEU A 20 -18.54 -1.09 -12.40
C LEU A 20 -20.05 -1.24 -12.58
N GLY A 21 -20.85 -1.03 -11.53
CA GLY A 21 -22.31 -1.02 -11.60
C GLY A 21 -22.87 0.16 -12.42
N THR A 22 -22.08 1.22 -12.59
CA THR A 22 -22.38 2.32 -13.53
C THR A 22 -21.85 2.04 -14.95
N TYR A 23 -20.97 1.04 -15.12
CA TYR A 23 -20.42 0.61 -16.40
C TYR A 23 -21.47 -0.20 -17.17
N GLY A 24 -22.08 0.44 -18.17
CA GLY A 24 -23.18 -0.13 -18.96
C GLY A 24 -24.49 0.65 -18.84
N VAL A 25 -24.61 1.58 -17.90
CA VAL A 25 -25.79 2.47 -17.77
C VAL A 25 -25.50 3.89 -18.27
N LEU A 26 -24.23 4.29 -18.47
CA LEU A 26 -23.86 5.67 -18.76
C LEU A 26 -22.83 5.82 -19.89
N ASP A 27 -23.14 6.82 -20.73
CA ASP A 27 -22.34 7.66 -21.64
C ASP A 27 -20.92 8.03 -21.10
N ALA A 28 -20.21 8.98 -21.72
CA ALA A 28 -18.91 9.54 -21.31
C ALA A 28 -18.75 9.79 -19.79
N GLN A 29 -19.83 10.01 -19.04
CA GLN A 29 -19.82 10.09 -17.57
C GLN A 29 -19.45 8.78 -16.85
N GLY A 30 -19.72 7.60 -17.43
CA GLY A 30 -19.29 6.33 -16.84
C GLY A 30 -17.77 6.13 -16.91
N GLN A 31 -17.13 6.60 -17.98
CA GLN A 31 -15.67 6.54 -18.14
C GLN A 31 -14.95 7.41 -17.12
N THR A 32 -15.48 8.59 -16.78
CA THR A 32 -14.86 9.48 -15.79
C THR A 32 -14.89 8.89 -14.39
N VAL A 33 -15.93 8.15 -14.01
CA VAL A 33 -16.02 7.45 -12.71
C VAL A 33 -14.96 6.36 -12.59
N VAL A 34 -14.76 5.56 -13.64
CA VAL A 34 -13.70 4.53 -13.65
C VAL A 34 -12.32 5.15 -13.56
N VAL A 35 -12.05 6.21 -14.34
CA VAL A 35 -10.77 6.92 -14.29
C VAL A 35 -10.52 7.51 -12.89
N ALA A 36 -11.53 8.15 -12.29
CA ALA A 36 -11.42 8.69 -10.93
C ALA A 36 -11.13 7.59 -9.89
N PHE A 37 -11.80 6.43 -10.02
CA PHE A 37 -11.55 5.28 -9.15
C PHE A 37 -10.13 4.76 -9.30
N VAL A 38 -9.61 4.63 -10.53
CA VAL A 38 -8.24 4.16 -10.79
C VAL A 38 -7.21 5.17 -10.25
N MET A 39 -7.43 6.47 -10.48
CA MET A 39 -6.56 7.53 -9.96
C MET A 39 -6.54 7.60 -8.44
N TRP A 40 -7.61 7.20 -7.76
CA TRP A 40 -7.64 7.04 -6.30
C TRP A 40 -6.96 5.73 -5.84
N LEU A 41 -7.22 4.62 -6.54
CA LEU A 41 -6.79 3.29 -6.12
C LEU A 41 -5.27 3.11 -6.20
N ILE A 42 -4.64 3.57 -7.29
CA ILE A 42 -3.19 3.42 -7.53
C ILE A 42 -2.34 4.00 -6.39
N PRO A 43 -2.44 5.31 -6.05
CA PRO A 43 -1.63 5.89 -4.99
C PRO A 43 -1.96 5.30 -3.61
N THR A 44 -3.21 4.88 -3.39
CA THR A 44 -3.62 4.23 -2.14
C THR A 44 -2.93 2.88 -1.95
N VAL A 45 -2.95 2.02 -2.98
CA VAL A 45 -2.27 0.73 -2.97
C VAL A 45 -0.75 0.90 -2.87
N TRP A 46 -0.18 1.88 -3.58
CA TRP A 46 1.24 2.20 -3.48
C TRP A 46 1.64 2.66 -2.07
N GLY A 47 0.86 3.55 -1.46
CA GLY A 47 1.10 4.02 -0.09
C GLY A 47 1.07 2.88 0.93
N LEU A 48 0.15 1.92 0.77
CA LEU A 48 0.11 0.70 1.58
C LEU A 48 1.32 -0.20 1.34
N TYR A 49 1.77 -0.32 0.08
CA TYR A 49 2.95 -1.10 -0.27
C TYR A 49 4.22 -0.53 0.37
N VAL A 50 4.45 0.78 0.26
CA VAL A 50 5.62 1.45 0.85
C VAL A 50 5.58 1.41 2.38
N ARG A 51 4.40 1.47 3.01
CA ARG A 51 4.23 1.35 4.47
C ARG A 51 4.31 -0.09 4.99
N ARG A 52 4.65 -1.08 4.17
CA ARG A 52 4.95 -2.43 4.67
C ARG A 52 6.09 -2.36 5.69
N LYS A 53 6.12 -3.33 6.61
CA LYS A 53 7.09 -3.40 7.71
C LYS A 53 8.55 -3.16 7.27
N ALA A 54 8.93 -3.67 6.09
CA ALA A 54 10.26 -3.44 5.51
C ALA A 54 10.49 -1.98 5.07
N GLY A 55 9.50 -1.30 4.49
CA GLY A 55 9.62 0.11 4.11
C GLY A 55 9.68 1.03 5.33
N LEU A 56 8.99 0.70 6.43
CA LEU A 56 9.13 1.44 7.69
C LEU A 56 10.55 1.30 8.27
N VAL A 57 11.13 0.09 8.21
CA VAL A 57 12.52 -0.15 8.63
C VAL A 57 13.51 0.56 7.71
N ALA A 58 13.26 0.58 6.39
CA ALA A 58 14.09 1.32 5.44
C ALA A 58 14.07 2.83 5.69
N SER A 59 12.90 3.42 5.96
CA SER A 59 12.78 4.83 6.31
C SER A 59 13.48 5.17 7.62
N ALA A 60 13.39 4.29 8.62
CA ALA A 60 14.14 4.47 9.87
C ALA A 60 15.65 4.36 9.65
N ALA A 61 16.11 3.43 8.81
CA ALA A 61 17.52 3.25 8.49
C ALA A 61 18.11 4.41 7.68
N ALA A 62 17.28 5.21 7.01
CA ALA A 62 17.71 6.39 6.27
C ALA A 62 18.03 7.59 7.17
N LEU A 63 17.65 7.55 8.45
CA LEU A 63 17.96 8.62 9.40
C LEU A 63 19.43 8.50 9.85
N PRO A 64 20.23 9.59 9.78
CA PRO A 64 21.66 9.55 10.13
C PRO A 64 21.89 9.28 11.62
N GLU A 65 20.90 9.52 12.47
CA GLU A 65 20.96 9.25 13.90
C GLU A 65 20.80 7.76 14.24
N VAL A 66 20.25 6.96 13.32
CA VAL A 66 19.94 5.55 13.56
C VAL A 66 21.18 4.70 13.32
N LYS A 67 21.81 4.28 14.42
CA LYS A 67 23.04 3.48 14.39
C LYS A 67 22.80 1.98 14.18
N ARG A 68 21.65 1.45 14.65
CA ARG A 68 21.36 0.02 14.60
C ARG A 68 19.87 -0.27 14.67
N ILE A 69 19.39 -1.15 13.81
CA ILE A 69 18.04 -1.71 13.80
C ILE A 69 18.15 -3.23 13.82
N ILE A 70 17.54 -3.88 14.81
CA ILE A 70 17.45 -5.34 14.89
C ILE A 70 16.04 -5.76 14.45
N THR A 71 15.95 -6.61 13.45
CA THR A 71 14.66 -7.04 12.87
C THR A 71 14.68 -8.52 12.46
N THR A 72 13.57 -9.05 11.97
CA THR A 72 13.54 -10.45 11.51
C THR A 72 14.44 -10.64 10.28
N PRO A 73 15.01 -11.85 10.07
CA PRO A 73 15.85 -12.13 8.90
C PRO A 73 15.17 -11.82 7.57
N GLU A 74 13.87 -12.06 7.46
CA GLU A 74 13.08 -11.74 6.26
C GLU A 74 13.06 -10.23 5.95
N ILE A 75 12.94 -9.39 6.99
CA ILE A 75 12.92 -7.92 6.80
C ILE A 75 14.33 -7.40 6.55
N ALA A 76 15.34 -7.92 7.27
CA ALA A 76 16.73 -7.56 7.08
C ALA A 76 17.21 -7.86 5.64
N ALA A 77 16.81 -9.01 5.08
CA ALA A 77 17.13 -9.37 3.70
C ALA A 77 16.49 -8.44 2.66
N ARG A 78 15.36 -7.78 2.99
CA ARG A 78 14.65 -6.87 2.09
C ARG A 78 15.07 -5.40 2.24
N VAL A 79 15.85 -5.06 3.27
CA VAL A 79 16.32 -3.69 3.51
C VAL A 79 17.84 -3.66 3.43
N ALA A 80 18.36 -3.24 2.27
CA ALA A 80 19.79 -3.10 2.03
C ALA A 80 20.33 -1.82 2.71
N ALA A 81 20.44 -1.83 4.04
CA ALA A 81 20.99 -0.73 4.81
C ALA A 81 22.02 -1.24 5.84
N PRO A 82 23.20 -0.60 5.99
CA PRO A 82 24.26 -1.06 6.90
C PRO A 82 23.83 -1.13 8.36
N ALA A 83 22.90 -0.26 8.76
CA ALA A 83 22.38 -0.20 10.12
C ALA A 83 21.39 -1.33 10.46
N VAL A 84 20.92 -2.11 9.47
CA VAL A 84 19.89 -3.14 9.67
C VAL A 84 20.55 -4.52 9.80
N ALA A 85 20.24 -5.22 10.89
CA ALA A 85 20.75 -6.56 11.15
C ALA A 85 19.62 -7.53 11.54
N PRO A 86 19.74 -8.82 11.20
CA PRO A 86 18.83 -9.86 11.71
C PRO A 86 18.99 -10.03 13.22
N ARG A 87 17.89 -10.38 13.90
CA ARG A 87 17.87 -10.80 15.31
C ARG A 87 18.45 -12.20 15.49
#